data_AF-A0A927ND64-F1
#
_entry.id   AF-A0A927ND64-F1
#
_cell.length_a   1.000
_cell.length_b   1.000
_cell.length_c   1.000
_cell.angle_alpha   90.00
_cell.angle_beta   90.00
_cell.angle_gamma   90.00
#
_symmetry.space_group_name_H-M   'P 1'
#
loop_
_entity.id
_entity.type
_entity.pdbx_description
1 polymer ?
#
loop_
_entity_poly.entity_id
_entity_poly.type
_entity_poly.pdbx_seq_one_letter_code
_entity_poly.pdbx_strand_id
1 'polypeptide(L)'
;MKKIFKKIICLCFSVLMVTSTALTSGCAISSQPATWLVNNSAPTASSKGNVGDIWLDTSTYNIYEMTKNGWLLCGNIKSQGGTNGTDGTHGQDGINGTDGATWFTGEGSPALSNLSGKIGDMYLDTKNFKVYKMNTSGEWEFWLTLGVANNPTQNMTWNDDGELKILLVGNSFSDDTSYYLWKVANSAGVENVTIGHLHIGGCELTTHLVNAQHDAAVYDYRMTDNEKKGAYSTTTNYKYSDAVKSENWDYISFQQVSGKSGLADTFSPLPELIDLYSDLCPTAQIVWNMTWAYEGDSTHANFSNYGNNQMQMYNAIVSAVTSTILTNPNIDMVSPTGTAIQNARAVLGDTATRDGFHLAYEGSMGTGTYNARYIAALAFFGKLSGISLDKVTYAPDNVDATTKAVAIQAAQDAIRDMFNTSKPEPDQPDEPSIEDTHELLTINWTGSAEYNSAFPINPTAVKKGDSYKAYFATQTFTKTEIPVGSIIEIADGWTYRPEGWIDSKVNSANTRPAEVTTTRIVVDESWWGEWTMRAFNIRKTDNSDLTGLDSDVATAFKIYIPKK
;
A
#
# COMPACT_ATOMS: atom_id res chain seq x y z
N MET A 1 22.09 -33.95 27.50
CA MET A 1 22.82 -33.16 26.47
C MET A 1 21.98 -32.84 25.22
N LYS A 2 20.65 -32.65 25.35
CA LYS A 2 19.78 -32.04 24.33
C LYS A 2 18.74 -31.08 24.95
N LYS A 3 19.09 -30.46 26.09
CA LYS A 3 18.21 -29.58 26.89
C LYS A 3 19.00 -28.48 27.60
N ILE A 4 19.82 -27.73 26.87
CA ILE A 4 20.51 -26.52 27.38
C ILE A 4 20.72 -25.60 26.18
N PHE A 5 19.79 -24.71 25.85
CA PHE A 5 20.00 -23.49 25.04
C PHE A 5 18.73 -22.61 24.97
N LYS A 6 17.98 -22.49 26.07
CA LYS A 6 16.88 -21.51 26.24
C LYS A 6 17.00 -20.92 27.64
N LYS A 7 17.78 -19.86 27.79
CA LYS A 7 17.80 -18.87 28.90
C LYS A 7 19.02 -17.96 28.71
N ILE A 8 18.86 -16.68 29.09
CA ILE A 8 19.82 -15.53 29.14
C ILE A 8 19.46 -14.49 28.05
N ILE A 9 19.10 -13.21 28.29
CA ILE A 9 19.11 -12.30 29.44
C ILE A 9 18.10 -11.15 29.18
N CYS A 10 17.59 -10.52 30.25
CA CYS A 10 16.66 -9.39 30.27
C CYS A 10 17.36 -8.08 30.75
N LEU A 11 16.77 -6.93 30.37
CA LEU A 11 16.84 -5.56 30.95
C LEU A 11 18.03 -4.59 30.67
N CYS A 12 17.72 -3.39 30.11
CA CYS A 12 17.71 -2.08 30.83
C CYS A 12 17.33 -0.84 29.96
N PHE A 13 16.69 0.15 30.62
CA PHE A 13 16.11 1.48 30.25
C PHE A 13 17.12 2.53 29.64
N SER A 14 16.83 3.73 29.10
CA SER A 14 15.72 4.73 29.12
C SER A 14 15.95 5.91 28.12
N VAL A 15 14.85 6.51 27.60
CA VAL A 15 14.51 7.95 27.31
C VAL A 15 15.49 8.90 26.57
N LEU A 16 15.05 9.49 25.44
CA LEU A 16 15.08 10.94 25.15
C LEU A 16 14.19 11.34 23.94
N MET A 17 13.31 12.34 24.12
CA MET A 17 12.56 13.03 23.06
C MET A 17 13.43 14.06 22.34
N VAL A 18 13.34 14.18 21.01
CA VAL A 18 13.49 15.47 20.29
C VAL A 18 12.60 15.47 19.04
N THR A 19 11.84 16.55 18.89
CA THR A 19 11.00 16.96 17.77
C THR A 19 11.81 17.53 16.60
N SER A 20 11.47 17.28 15.33
CA SER A 20 11.34 18.36 14.33
C SER A 20 10.72 17.92 13.00
N THR A 21 9.89 18.83 12.52
CA THR A 21 9.22 19.06 11.24
C THR A 21 10.02 18.81 9.95
N ALA A 22 9.36 18.12 9.02
CA ALA A 22 9.17 18.35 7.57
C ALA A 22 10.32 18.87 6.68
N LEU A 23 10.55 18.18 5.56
CA LEU A 23 10.25 18.70 4.21
C LEU A 23 10.45 17.62 3.13
N THR A 24 9.46 17.55 2.24
CA THR A 24 9.32 16.66 1.09
C THR A 24 10.21 17.07 -0.08
N SER A 25 10.82 16.13 -0.80
CA SER A 25 11.04 16.26 -2.25
C SER A 25 11.09 14.87 -2.90
N GLY A 26 10.29 14.68 -3.93
CA GLY A 26 9.95 13.37 -4.48
C GLY A 26 11.08 12.69 -5.25
N CYS A 27 11.11 11.36 -5.12
CA CYS A 27 11.48 10.45 -6.18
C CYS A 27 10.28 9.50 -6.37
N ALA A 28 9.81 9.35 -7.60
CA ALA A 28 8.65 8.50 -7.91
C ALA A 28 8.95 7.05 -7.49
N ILE A 29 8.21 6.57 -6.49
CA ILE A 29 8.31 5.23 -5.95
C ILE A 29 7.47 4.31 -6.85
N SER A 30 8.08 3.24 -7.38
CA SER A 30 7.35 2.14 -8.01
C SER A 30 6.47 1.46 -6.95
N SER A 31 5.18 1.25 -7.23
CA SER A 31 4.14 0.80 -6.28
C SER A 31 4.23 -0.68 -5.84
N GLN A 32 5.36 -1.35 -6.08
CA GLN A 32 5.61 -2.73 -5.63
C GLN A 32 6.76 -2.73 -4.61
N PRO A 33 6.65 -3.43 -3.47
CA PRO A 33 7.74 -3.48 -2.48
C PRO A 33 8.95 -4.19 -3.08
N ALA A 34 10.12 -3.58 -2.89
CA ALA A 34 11.41 -4.18 -3.18
C ALA A 34 11.57 -5.53 -2.47
N THR A 35 11.69 -6.60 -3.24
CA THR A 35 11.88 -7.97 -2.74
C THR A 35 13.38 -8.32 -2.71
N TRP A 36 13.84 -9.04 -1.68
CA TRP A 36 15.19 -9.61 -1.65
C TRP A 36 15.20 -10.98 -2.33
N LEU A 37 15.90 -11.08 -3.45
CA LEU A 37 16.21 -12.31 -4.16
C LEU A 37 17.60 -12.79 -3.72
N VAL A 38 17.72 -14.06 -3.34
CA VAL A 38 19.01 -14.65 -2.92
C VAL A 38 19.34 -15.79 -3.87
N ASN A 39 20.49 -15.71 -4.53
CA ASN A 39 20.94 -16.74 -5.46
C ASN A 39 22.45 -16.96 -5.36
N ASN A 40 22.98 -18.04 -5.95
CA ASN A 40 24.41 -18.38 -5.94
C ASN A 40 25.15 -17.88 -7.19
N SER A 41 24.61 -16.84 -7.84
CA SER A 41 25.23 -16.16 -8.98
C SER A 41 24.64 -14.76 -9.18
N ALA A 42 25.33 -13.91 -9.91
CA ALA A 42 24.84 -12.61 -10.35
C ALA A 42 23.55 -12.73 -11.22
N PRO A 43 22.66 -11.72 -11.21
CA PRO A 43 21.51 -11.67 -12.10
C PRO A 43 21.95 -11.48 -13.56
N THR A 44 21.16 -12.00 -14.50
CA THR A 44 21.38 -11.88 -15.94
C THR A 44 20.33 -10.96 -16.57
N ALA A 45 20.48 -10.59 -17.84
CA ALA A 45 19.50 -9.75 -18.54
C ALA A 45 18.09 -10.38 -18.63
N SER A 46 17.96 -11.70 -18.45
CA SER A 46 16.69 -12.42 -18.38
C SER A 46 16.18 -12.65 -16.95
N SER A 47 16.94 -12.28 -15.93
CA SER A 47 16.52 -12.37 -14.52
C SER A 47 15.39 -11.38 -14.26
N LYS A 48 14.20 -11.90 -13.95
CA LYS A 48 13.01 -11.09 -13.64
C LYS A 48 13.14 -10.40 -12.28
N GLY A 49 12.69 -9.16 -12.20
CA GLY A 49 12.60 -8.35 -10.97
C GLY A 49 11.81 -7.07 -11.23
N ASN A 50 11.17 -6.54 -10.20
CA ASN A 50 10.51 -5.23 -10.20
C ASN A 50 11.52 -4.13 -9.88
N VAL A 51 11.31 -2.91 -10.38
CA VAL A 51 12.17 -1.78 -10.03
C VAL A 51 12.16 -1.57 -8.52
N GLY A 52 13.35 -1.57 -7.91
CA GLY A 52 13.57 -1.53 -6.47
C GLY A 52 13.98 -2.87 -5.85
N ASP A 53 13.73 -4.00 -6.51
CA ASP A 53 14.14 -5.32 -5.99
C ASP A 53 15.65 -5.40 -5.73
N ILE A 54 16.04 -6.17 -4.72
CA ILE A 54 17.44 -6.37 -4.32
C ILE A 54 17.85 -7.82 -4.59
N TRP A 55 19.00 -8.05 -5.22
CA TRP A 55 19.55 -9.38 -5.48
C TRP A 55 20.87 -9.57 -4.72
N LEU A 56 20.96 -10.60 -3.87
CA LEU A 56 22.19 -11.04 -3.24
C LEU A 56 22.78 -12.25 -3.96
N ASP A 57 23.95 -12.07 -4.59
CA ASP A 57 24.79 -13.16 -5.06
C ASP A 57 25.60 -13.72 -3.90
N THR A 58 25.22 -14.89 -3.40
CA THR A 58 25.86 -15.58 -2.27
C THR A 58 27.24 -16.17 -2.60
N SER A 59 27.60 -16.28 -3.89
CA SER A 59 28.93 -16.76 -4.31
C SER A 59 29.99 -15.65 -4.24
N THR A 60 29.62 -14.44 -4.62
CA THR A 60 30.51 -13.27 -4.66
C THR A 60 30.28 -12.31 -3.52
N TYR A 61 29.14 -12.40 -2.83
CA TYR A 61 28.63 -11.45 -1.84
C TYR A 61 28.24 -10.10 -2.43
N ASN A 62 28.04 -10.01 -3.74
CA ASN A 62 27.57 -8.80 -4.40
C ASN A 62 26.06 -8.58 -4.19
N ILE A 63 25.66 -7.33 -3.99
CA ILE A 63 24.28 -6.86 -3.97
C ILE A 63 23.99 -6.10 -5.26
N TYR A 64 22.85 -6.37 -5.88
CA TYR A 64 22.34 -5.65 -7.04
C TYR A 64 20.95 -5.07 -6.74
N GLU A 65 20.58 -3.98 -7.40
CA GLU A 65 19.25 -3.36 -7.36
C GLU A 65 18.65 -3.34 -8.76
N MET A 66 17.40 -3.77 -8.89
CA MET A 66 16.70 -3.71 -10.16
C MET A 66 16.29 -2.27 -10.46
N THR A 67 16.82 -1.70 -11.53
CA THR A 67 16.44 -0.36 -12.01
C THR A 67 15.59 -0.46 -13.27
N LYS A 68 15.03 0.67 -13.74
CA LYS A 68 14.37 0.74 -15.06
C LYS A 68 15.26 0.30 -16.24
N ASN A 69 16.59 0.28 -16.05
CA ASN A 69 17.58 -0.13 -17.04
C ASN A 69 18.14 -1.55 -16.78
N GLY A 70 17.56 -2.29 -15.83
CA GLY A 70 18.02 -3.61 -15.39
C GLY A 70 18.78 -3.61 -14.06
N TRP A 71 19.34 -4.78 -13.70
CA TRP A 71 20.07 -4.99 -12.45
C TRP A 71 21.38 -4.21 -12.40
N LEU A 72 21.47 -3.29 -11.44
CA LEU A 72 22.64 -2.46 -11.16
C LEU A 72 23.41 -3.03 -9.95
N LEU A 73 24.72 -3.22 -10.07
CA LEU A 73 25.56 -3.61 -8.93
C LEU A 73 25.64 -2.46 -7.91
N CYS A 74 25.19 -2.70 -6.68
CA CYS A 74 25.16 -1.71 -5.59
C CYS A 74 26.38 -1.79 -4.68
N GLY A 75 26.97 -2.98 -4.53
CA GLY A 75 28.12 -3.17 -3.64
C GLY A 75 28.38 -4.63 -3.31
N ASN A 76 29.27 -4.87 -2.34
CA ASN A 76 29.61 -6.20 -1.85
C ASN A 76 29.54 -6.23 -0.31
N ILE A 77 28.87 -7.23 0.28
CA ILE A 77 28.70 -7.35 1.74
C ILE A 77 29.90 -7.97 2.45
N LYS A 78 30.86 -8.50 1.70
CA LYS A 78 32.14 -8.94 2.23
C LYS A 78 33.18 -7.92 1.81
N SER A 79 33.75 -7.19 2.76
CA SER A 79 34.92 -6.36 2.47
C SER A 79 36.06 -7.29 2.03
N GLN A 80 36.25 -7.45 0.72
CA GLN A 80 37.52 -7.88 0.20
C GLN A 80 38.39 -6.61 0.18
N GLY A 81 39.35 -6.54 1.10
CA GLY A 81 40.51 -5.68 0.89
C GLY A 81 41.04 -6.01 -0.51
N GLY A 82 41.21 -4.98 -1.35
CA GLY A 82 41.61 -5.18 -2.74
C GLY A 82 42.83 -6.10 -2.84
N THR A 83 42.88 -6.93 -3.87
CA THR A 83 44.11 -7.66 -4.19
C THR A 83 45.21 -6.64 -4.48
N ASN A 84 46.34 -6.71 -3.77
CA ASN A 84 47.54 -5.96 -4.16
C ASN A 84 47.83 -6.26 -5.64
N GLY A 85 48.06 -5.22 -6.43
CA GLY A 85 48.57 -5.38 -7.78
C GLY A 85 49.90 -6.13 -7.77
N THR A 86 50.24 -6.78 -8.87
CA THR A 86 51.60 -7.29 -9.06
C THR A 86 52.58 -6.11 -9.08
N ASP A 87 53.61 -6.14 -8.24
CA ASP A 87 54.67 -5.12 -8.22
C ASP A 87 55.22 -4.90 -9.63
N GLY A 88 55.08 -3.68 -10.14
CA GLY A 88 55.70 -3.28 -11.40
C GLY A 88 57.21 -3.14 -11.23
N THR A 89 57.99 -3.52 -12.25
CA THR A 89 59.43 -3.22 -12.28
C THR A 89 59.64 -1.71 -12.35
N HIS A 90 60.00 -1.10 -11.21
CA HIS A 90 60.46 0.29 -11.00
C HIS A 90 60.16 1.33 -12.10
N GLY A 91 58.88 1.64 -12.31
CA GLY A 91 58.42 2.78 -13.12
C GLY A 91 56.94 3.05 -12.87
N GLN A 92 56.65 4.20 -12.26
CA GLN A 92 55.35 4.78 -11.87
C GLN A 92 54.20 3.79 -11.60
N ASP A 93 53.79 3.70 -10.33
CA ASP A 93 52.56 3.01 -9.92
C ASP A 93 51.38 3.49 -10.77
N GLY A 94 50.58 2.56 -11.27
CA GLY A 94 49.31 2.89 -11.94
C GLY A 94 48.37 3.61 -10.97
N ILE A 95 47.45 4.42 -11.52
CA ILE A 95 46.41 5.08 -10.72
C ILE A 95 45.53 3.99 -10.11
N ASN A 96 45.46 3.93 -8.77
CA ASN A 96 44.52 3.07 -8.06
C ASN A 96 43.08 3.38 -8.51
N GLY A 97 42.26 2.35 -8.73
CA GLY A 97 40.82 2.52 -8.95
C GLY A 97 40.14 3.18 -7.75
N THR A 98 38.96 3.77 -7.97
CA THR A 98 38.13 4.32 -6.88
C THR A 98 37.61 3.20 -5.98
N ASP A 99 37.85 3.28 -4.68
CA ASP A 99 37.24 2.39 -3.69
C ASP A 99 35.71 2.40 -3.84
N GLY A 100 35.09 1.22 -3.80
CA GLY A 100 33.63 1.09 -3.79
C GLY A 100 33.00 1.58 -2.47
N ALA A 101 31.66 1.64 -2.43
CA ALA A 101 30.92 1.98 -1.21
C ALA A 101 31.30 1.06 -0.04
N THR A 102 31.58 1.66 1.11
CA THR A 102 31.99 0.96 2.33
C THR A 102 30.79 0.73 3.25
N TRP A 103 30.70 -0.47 3.82
CA TRP A 103 29.71 -0.80 4.87
C TRP A 103 30.29 -0.57 6.25
N PHE A 104 29.54 0.16 7.08
CA PHE A 104 29.80 0.40 8.50
C PHE A 104 28.77 -0.33 9.37
N THR A 105 29.12 -0.58 10.63
CA THR A 105 28.21 -1.18 11.63
C THR A 105 28.39 -0.52 12.99
N GLY A 106 27.30 -0.27 13.72
CA GLY A 106 27.35 0.27 15.09
C GLY A 106 26.01 0.16 15.81
N GLU A 107 26.00 0.36 17.13
CA GLU A 107 24.75 0.36 17.90
C GLU A 107 24.04 1.72 17.81
N GLY A 108 22.79 1.74 17.33
CA GLY A 108 21.99 2.96 17.19
C GLY A 108 22.17 3.67 15.84
N SER A 109 21.35 4.71 15.61
CA SER A 109 21.40 5.52 14.39
C SER A 109 22.79 6.13 14.16
N PRO A 110 23.29 6.20 12.91
CA PRO A 110 24.62 6.73 12.61
C PRO A 110 24.77 8.20 13.05
N ALA A 111 23.67 8.96 13.12
CA ALA A 111 23.67 10.34 13.62
C ALA A 111 24.09 10.45 15.11
N LEU A 112 23.89 9.41 15.91
CA LEU A 112 24.33 9.36 17.31
C LEU A 112 25.81 9.03 17.47
N SER A 113 26.44 8.51 16.40
CA SER A 113 27.83 8.05 16.40
C SER A 113 28.83 9.04 15.79
N ASN A 114 28.37 10.20 15.29
CA ASN A 114 29.19 11.18 14.55
C ASN A 114 30.00 10.55 13.39
N LEU A 115 29.45 9.51 12.77
CA LEU A 115 30.14 8.74 11.75
C LEU A 115 30.17 9.49 10.42
N SER A 116 31.37 9.74 9.89
CA SER A 116 31.57 10.25 8.53
C SER A 116 31.65 9.11 7.51
N GLY A 117 31.13 9.34 6.31
CA GLY A 117 31.15 8.41 5.19
C GLY A 117 31.13 9.14 3.85
N LYS A 118 31.35 8.43 2.75
CA LYS A 118 31.25 8.92 1.38
C LYS A 118 29.84 8.65 0.83
N ILE A 119 29.41 9.42 -0.16
CA ILE A 119 28.12 9.20 -0.84
C ILE A 119 28.05 7.75 -1.34
N GLY A 120 26.96 7.07 -1.02
CA GLY A 120 26.74 5.65 -1.35
C GLY A 120 27.22 4.68 -0.28
N ASP A 121 27.96 5.13 0.74
CA ASP A 121 28.29 4.28 1.89
C ASP A 121 27.03 3.85 2.64
N MET A 122 27.17 2.75 3.35
CA MET A 122 26.09 2.00 3.97
C MET A 122 26.37 1.85 5.46
N TYR A 123 25.38 1.98 6.34
CA TYR A 123 25.54 1.78 7.79
C TYR A 123 24.45 0.88 8.33
N LEU A 124 24.83 -0.15 9.11
CA LEU A 124 23.91 -1.00 9.86
C LEU A 124 23.91 -0.62 11.34
N ASP A 125 22.77 -0.12 11.81
CA ASP A 125 22.40 -0.05 13.22
C ASP A 125 22.12 -1.47 13.72
N THR A 126 23.08 -2.05 14.44
CA THR A 126 23.01 -3.42 14.98
C THR A 126 22.04 -3.56 16.15
N LYS A 127 21.59 -2.44 16.75
CA LYS A 127 20.67 -2.43 17.88
C LYS A 127 19.21 -2.45 17.42
N ASN A 128 18.88 -1.63 16.43
CA ASN A 128 17.51 -1.51 15.91
C ASN A 128 17.34 -2.19 14.54
N PHE A 129 18.38 -2.86 14.06
CA PHE A 129 18.40 -3.53 12.77
C PHE A 129 18.13 -2.59 11.59
N LYS A 130 18.43 -1.30 11.71
CA LYS A 130 18.17 -0.32 10.63
C LYS A 130 19.39 -0.15 9.74
N VAL A 131 19.16 0.00 8.45
CA VAL A 131 20.17 0.31 7.47
C VAL A 131 19.96 1.71 6.96
N TYR A 132 21.06 2.45 6.89
CA TYR A 132 21.14 3.81 6.43
C TYR A 132 22.07 3.87 5.22
N LYS A 133 21.80 4.80 4.30
CA LYS A 133 22.62 5.07 3.13
C LYS A 133 23.05 6.53 3.16
N MET A 134 24.33 6.79 2.87
CA MET A 134 24.85 8.14 2.77
C MET A 134 24.34 8.78 1.47
N ASN A 135 23.47 9.78 1.61
CA ASN A 135 22.81 10.44 0.48
C ASN A 135 23.75 11.44 -0.23
N THR A 136 23.29 12.04 -1.33
CA THR A 136 24.08 13.01 -2.12
C THR A 136 24.41 14.31 -1.39
N SER A 137 23.71 14.60 -0.30
CA SER A 137 23.97 15.76 0.57
C SER A 137 25.02 15.46 1.65
N GLY A 138 25.54 14.23 1.71
CA GLY A 138 26.52 13.81 2.72
C GLY A 138 25.89 13.51 4.08
N GLU A 139 24.59 13.20 4.11
CA GLU A 139 23.85 12.85 5.32
C GLU A 139 23.43 11.38 5.29
N TRP A 140 23.42 10.74 6.47
CA TRP A 140 22.90 9.39 6.62
C TRP A 140 21.38 9.40 6.57
N GLU A 141 20.82 8.88 5.48
CA GLU A 141 19.39 8.73 5.30
C GLU A 141 18.97 7.31 5.67
N PHE A 142 17.84 7.16 6.37
CA PHE A 142 17.27 5.85 6.64
C PHE A 142 16.88 5.20 5.31
N TRP A 143 17.33 3.97 5.10
CA TRP A 143 17.05 3.23 3.87
C TRP A 143 16.05 2.10 4.09
N LEU A 144 16.33 1.19 5.03
CA LEU A 144 15.46 0.03 5.33
C LEU A 144 15.75 -0.56 6.71
N THR A 145 14.99 -1.56 7.15
CA THR A 145 15.28 -2.32 8.40
C THR A 145 15.63 -3.78 8.06
N LEU A 146 16.87 -4.21 8.36
CA LEU A 146 17.37 -5.59 8.29
C LEU A 146 16.94 -6.44 9.48
N GLY A 147 15.67 -6.83 9.53
CA GLY A 147 15.21 -7.75 10.56
C GLY A 147 13.85 -7.42 11.13
N VAL A 148 12.83 -7.55 10.31
CA VAL A 148 11.66 -8.36 10.69
C VAL A 148 11.68 -9.62 9.84
N ALA A 149 12.73 -10.40 10.04
CA ALA A 149 12.75 -11.81 9.68
C ALA A 149 13.22 -12.59 10.92
N ASN A 150 12.50 -12.54 12.04
CA ASN A 150 11.59 -13.63 12.36
C ASN A 150 10.57 -13.95 11.25
N ASN A 151 11.06 -14.36 10.09
CA ASN A 151 10.44 -15.43 9.33
C ASN A 151 11.29 -16.63 9.73
N PRO A 152 10.93 -17.37 10.81
CA PRO A 152 11.52 -18.67 11.04
C PRO A 152 11.10 -19.55 9.87
N THR A 153 11.80 -19.45 8.73
CA THR A 153 11.39 -20.00 7.44
C THR A 153 10.00 -19.51 6.95
N GLN A 154 9.85 -19.29 5.64
CA GLN A 154 8.55 -19.50 5.00
C GLN A 154 8.17 -20.98 5.15
N ASN A 155 7.72 -21.39 6.32
CA ASN A 155 7.13 -22.70 6.57
C ASN A 155 6.04 -22.46 7.63
N MET A 156 4.77 -22.22 7.31
CA MET A 156 4.00 -22.44 6.09
C MET A 156 2.89 -21.37 6.04
N THR A 157 2.62 -20.80 4.87
CA THR A 157 1.27 -20.30 4.56
C THR A 157 0.28 -21.44 4.73
N TRP A 158 -1.00 -21.12 4.92
CA TRP A 158 -2.08 -22.08 4.63
C TRP A 158 -1.69 -22.89 3.40
N ASN A 159 -1.80 -24.22 3.50
CA ASN A 159 -1.25 -25.17 2.53
C ASN A 159 -1.91 -25.07 1.13
N ASP A 160 -2.85 -24.13 0.96
CA ASP A 160 -3.60 -23.83 -0.27
C ASP A 160 -4.29 -25.09 -0.80
N ASP A 161 -4.78 -25.92 0.11
CA ASP A 161 -5.52 -27.15 -0.21
C ASP A 161 -7.01 -26.91 -0.49
N GLY A 162 -7.44 -25.65 -0.50
CA GLY A 162 -8.83 -25.25 -0.70
C GLY A 162 -9.67 -25.19 0.58
N GLU A 163 -9.18 -25.67 1.73
CA GLU A 163 -9.86 -25.57 3.03
C GLU A 163 -9.13 -24.68 4.05
N LEU A 164 -9.68 -23.51 4.40
CA LEU A 164 -9.12 -22.66 5.47
C LEU A 164 -9.90 -22.83 6.79
N LYS A 165 -9.26 -23.38 7.81
CA LYS A 165 -9.88 -23.70 9.12
C LYS A 165 -9.23 -22.91 10.25
N ILE A 166 -10.01 -22.05 10.90
CA ILE A 166 -9.52 -21.13 11.95
C ILE A 166 -10.38 -21.24 13.20
N LEU A 167 -9.76 -21.54 14.35
CA LEU A 167 -10.39 -21.44 15.67
C LEU A 167 -9.96 -20.15 16.37
N LEU A 168 -10.90 -19.28 16.68
CA LEU A 168 -10.66 -18.06 17.45
C LEU A 168 -11.03 -18.28 18.92
N VAL A 169 -10.04 -18.13 19.79
CA VAL A 169 -10.20 -18.17 21.25
C VAL A 169 -10.23 -16.74 21.76
N GLY A 170 -11.40 -16.27 22.17
CA GLY A 170 -11.51 -14.87 22.57
C GLY A 170 -12.90 -14.45 23.05
N ASN A 171 -13.34 -13.33 22.51
CA ASN A 171 -14.47 -12.55 23.00
C ASN A 171 -15.10 -11.72 21.86
N SER A 172 -15.76 -10.62 22.19
CA SER A 172 -16.40 -9.73 21.19
C SER A 172 -15.41 -9.13 20.17
N PHE A 173 -14.12 -8.98 20.51
CA PHE A 173 -13.12 -8.47 19.57
C PHE A 173 -12.71 -9.53 18.53
N SER A 174 -12.64 -10.81 18.90
CA SER A 174 -12.46 -11.87 17.89
C SER A 174 -13.67 -11.94 16.97
N ASP A 175 -14.89 -11.79 17.50
CA ASP A 175 -16.10 -11.73 16.66
C ASP A 175 -16.07 -10.58 15.66
N ASP A 176 -15.64 -9.39 16.11
CA ASP A 176 -15.47 -8.23 15.23
C ASP A 176 -14.40 -8.48 14.16
N THR A 177 -13.31 -9.18 14.50
CA THR A 177 -12.23 -9.52 13.58
C THR A 177 -12.70 -10.48 12.48
N SER A 178 -13.51 -11.48 12.82
CA SER A 178 -13.90 -12.56 11.90
C SER A 178 -15.21 -12.35 11.16
N TYR A 179 -15.97 -11.30 11.48
CA TYR A 179 -17.36 -11.15 11.02
C TYR A 179 -17.52 -11.27 9.49
N TYR A 180 -16.60 -10.69 8.71
CA TYR A 180 -16.59 -10.81 7.25
C TYR A 180 -15.56 -11.81 6.71
N LEU A 181 -14.81 -12.49 7.58
CA LEU A 181 -13.67 -13.32 7.20
C LEU A 181 -14.06 -14.44 6.23
N TRP A 182 -15.20 -15.11 6.46
CA TRP A 182 -15.72 -16.12 5.54
C TRP A 182 -15.94 -15.56 4.13
N LYS A 183 -16.63 -14.41 4.02
CA LYS A 183 -16.95 -13.78 2.73
C LYS A 183 -15.71 -13.26 2.02
N VAL A 184 -14.78 -12.68 2.78
CA VAL A 184 -13.48 -12.22 2.26
C VAL A 184 -12.72 -13.39 1.66
N ALA A 185 -12.50 -14.46 2.44
CA ALA A 185 -11.75 -15.63 2.01
C ALA A 185 -12.41 -16.33 0.81
N ASN A 186 -13.72 -16.57 0.87
CA ASN A 186 -14.44 -17.21 -0.23
C ASN A 186 -14.37 -16.39 -1.53
N SER A 187 -14.51 -15.06 -1.44
CA SER A 187 -14.42 -14.17 -2.60
C SER A 187 -13.02 -14.06 -3.22
N ALA A 188 -11.99 -14.45 -2.46
CA ALA A 188 -10.60 -14.50 -2.87
C ALA A 188 -10.18 -15.87 -3.44
N GLY A 189 -11.11 -16.83 -3.51
CA GLY A 189 -10.91 -18.14 -4.12
C GLY A 189 -10.73 -19.30 -3.16
N VAL A 190 -10.91 -19.11 -1.84
CA VAL A 190 -10.88 -20.23 -0.89
C VAL A 190 -12.20 -21.00 -0.97
N GLU A 191 -12.13 -22.30 -1.27
CA GLU A 191 -13.30 -23.13 -1.56
C GLU A 191 -14.15 -23.39 -0.32
N ASN A 192 -13.50 -23.83 0.77
CA ASN A 192 -14.15 -24.14 2.04
C ASN A 192 -13.53 -23.30 3.16
N VAL A 193 -14.34 -22.56 3.89
CA VAL A 193 -13.87 -21.73 5.00
C VAL A 193 -14.62 -22.13 6.27
N THR A 194 -13.89 -22.63 7.26
CA THR A 194 -14.44 -23.03 8.56
C THR A 194 -13.88 -22.13 9.64
N ILE A 195 -14.75 -21.38 10.31
CA ILE A 195 -14.36 -20.48 11.39
C ILE A 195 -15.11 -20.89 12.66
N GLY A 196 -14.37 -21.35 13.65
CA GLY A 196 -14.85 -21.64 15.00
C GLY A 196 -14.54 -20.49 15.96
N HIS A 197 -15.42 -20.23 16.93
CA HIS A 197 -15.21 -19.24 17.98
C HIS A 197 -15.52 -19.85 19.34
N LEU A 198 -14.54 -19.86 20.23
CA LEU A 198 -14.77 -20.02 21.66
C LEU A 198 -14.99 -18.63 22.27
N HIS A 199 -16.26 -18.21 22.34
CA HIS A 199 -16.65 -16.87 22.76
C HIS A 199 -17.07 -16.81 24.23
N ILE A 200 -16.50 -15.87 24.97
CA ILE A 200 -17.03 -15.36 26.23
C ILE A 200 -16.89 -13.82 26.21
N GLY A 201 -17.97 -13.08 26.51
CA GLY A 201 -17.95 -11.62 26.51
C GLY A 201 -16.91 -11.04 27.48
N GLY A 202 -16.04 -10.16 26.99
CA GLY A 202 -14.98 -9.54 27.80
C GLY A 202 -13.92 -10.50 28.36
N CYS A 203 -13.81 -11.72 27.84
CA CYS A 203 -12.92 -12.74 28.38
C CYS A 203 -11.45 -12.37 28.19
N GLU A 204 -10.66 -12.59 29.23
CA GLU A 204 -9.22 -12.37 29.25
C GLU A 204 -8.44 -13.69 29.25
N LEU A 205 -7.14 -13.62 28.98
CA LEU A 205 -6.27 -14.80 28.92
C LEU A 205 -6.32 -15.66 30.20
N THR A 206 -6.35 -15.04 31.37
CA THR A 206 -6.43 -15.76 32.65
C THR A 206 -7.69 -16.60 32.75
N THR A 207 -8.83 -16.05 32.34
CA THR A 207 -10.11 -16.77 32.33
C THR A 207 -10.10 -17.91 31.31
N HIS A 208 -9.54 -17.69 30.12
CA HIS A 208 -9.37 -18.77 29.14
C HIS A 208 -8.51 -19.92 29.69
N LEU A 209 -7.38 -19.61 30.34
CA LEU A 209 -6.51 -20.60 30.95
C LEU A 209 -7.24 -21.41 32.04
N VAL A 210 -7.90 -20.73 32.98
CA VAL A 210 -8.64 -21.41 34.06
C VAL A 210 -9.72 -22.31 33.48
N ASN A 211 -10.47 -21.84 32.47
CA ASN A 211 -11.49 -22.65 31.83
C ASN A 211 -10.90 -23.87 31.11
N ALA A 212 -9.73 -23.73 30.47
CA ALA A 212 -9.06 -24.83 29.80
C ALA A 212 -8.48 -25.87 30.77
N GLN A 213 -7.86 -25.44 31.87
CA GLN A 213 -7.33 -26.31 32.93
C GLN A 213 -8.42 -27.21 33.54
N HIS A 214 -9.65 -26.71 33.64
CA HIS A 214 -10.78 -27.43 34.20
C HIS A 214 -11.70 -28.06 33.16
N ASP A 215 -11.38 -27.91 31.87
CA ASP A 215 -12.23 -28.31 30.74
C ASP A 215 -13.69 -27.86 30.93
N ALA A 216 -13.87 -26.60 31.35
CA ALA A 216 -15.14 -26.04 31.75
C ALA A 216 -16.06 -25.82 30.53
N ALA A 217 -17.32 -26.21 30.66
CA ALA A 217 -18.38 -26.07 29.67
C ALA A 217 -19.02 -24.68 29.75
N VAL A 218 -18.30 -23.64 29.35
CA VAL A 218 -18.67 -22.23 29.59
C VAL A 218 -18.65 -21.34 28.36
N TYR A 219 -18.23 -21.88 27.21
CA TYR A 219 -18.14 -21.09 25.98
C TYR A 219 -19.44 -21.12 25.20
N ASP A 220 -19.75 -20.00 24.54
CA ASP A 220 -20.59 -20.02 23.34
C ASP A 220 -19.68 -20.44 22.18
N TYR A 221 -19.82 -21.67 21.71
CA TYR A 221 -19.11 -22.14 20.54
C TYR A 221 -19.88 -21.78 19.27
N ARG A 222 -19.29 -20.89 18.45
CA ARG A 222 -19.91 -20.45 17.20
C ARG A 222 -19.13 -20.97 16.01
N MET A 223 -19.82 -21.50 15.00
CA MET A 223 -19.16 -22.10 13.84
C MET A 223 -19.88 -21.71 12.54
N THR A 224 -19.10 -21.37 11.49
CA THR A 224 -19.62 -20.97 10.17
C THR A 224 -20.17 -22.15 9.37
N ASP A 225 -21.36 -21.98 8.82
CA ASP A 225 -21.98 -22.94 7.91
C ASP A 225 -21.67 -22.57 6.44
N ASN A 226 -20.88 -23.41 5.77
CA ASN A 226 -20.50 -23.22 4.36
C ASN A 226 -21.72 -23.27 3.41
N GLU A 227 -22.71 -24.14 3.68
CA GLU A 227 -23.94 -24.22 2.88
C GLU A 227 -24.78 -22.95 3.01
N LYS A 228 -24.68 -22.27 4.15
CA LYS A 228 -25.34 -20.98 4.43
C LYS A 228 -24.42 -19.77 4.25
N LYS A 229 -23.39 -19.90 3.41
CA LYS A 229 -22.49 -18.79 3.03
C LYS A 229 -21.88 -18.06 4.23
N GLY A 230 -21.40 -18.84 5.21
CA GLY A 230 -20.70 -18.33 6.39
C GLY A 230 -21.60 -17.88 7.53
N ALA A 231 -22.89 -18.22 7.53
CA ALA A 231 -23.75 -17.94 8.66
C ALA A 231 -23.30 -18.73 9.91
N TYR A 232 -23.25 -18.09 11.07
CA TYR A 232 -22.88 -18.76 12.32
C TYR A 232 -24.04 -19.57 12.90
N SER A 233 -23.73 -20.77 13.38
CA SER A 233 -24.52 -21.49 14.38
C SER A 233 -23.86 -21.33 15.75
N THR A 234 -24.64 -21.40 16.84
CA THR A 234 -24.13 -21.26 18.22
C THR A 234 -24.56 -22.45 19.07
N THR A 235 -23.60 -23.05 19.77
CA THR A 235 -23.81 -24.06 20.81
C THR A 235 -23.32 -23.50 22.15
N THR A 236 -24.20 -23.41 23.14
CA THR A 236 -23.85 -22.90 24.48
C THR A 236 -23.33 -24.01 25.38
N ASN A 237 -22.69 -23.63 26.50
CA ASN A 237 -22.07 -24.56 27.46
C ASN A 237 -21.06 -25.51 26.78
N TYR A 238 -20.25 -24.96 25.88
CA TYR A 238 -19.27 -25.73 25.15
C TYR A 238 -17.91 -25.70 25.86
N LYS A 239 -17.12 -26.76 25.66
CA LYS A 239 -15.79 -26.91 26.25
C LYS A 239 -14.72 -26.54 25.23
N TYR A 240 -13.56 -26.09 25.71
CA TYR A 240 -12.44 -25.83 24.82
C TYR A 240 -11.95 -27.12 24.14
N SER A 241 -11.87 -28.24 24.88
CA SER A 241 -11.29 -29.47 24.36
C SER A 241 -12.14 -30.09 23.25
N ASP A 242 -13.47 -29.95 23.34
CA ASP A 242 -14.40 -30.36 22.28
C ASP A 242 -14.22 -29.50 21.02
N ALA A 243 -14.04 -28.17 21.17
CA ALA A 243 -13.85 -27.28 20.03
C ALA A 243 -12.51 -27.52 19.33
N VAL A 244 -11.42 -27.69 20.08
CA VAL A 244 -10.10 -27.97 19.52
C VAL A 244 -10.07 -29.29 18.76
N LYS A 245 -10.84 -30.30 19.19
CA LYS A 245 -10.95 -31.60 18.52
C LYS A 245 -12.00 -31.64 17.40
N SER A 246 -12.82 -30.60 17.25
CA SER A 246 -13.93 -30.63 16.30
C SER A 246 -13.47 -30.57 14.84
N GLU A 247 -12.30 -30.00 14.58
CA GLU A 247 -11.70 -29.89 13.26
C GLU A 247 -10.18 -30.06 13.35
N ASN A 248 -9.55 -30.39 12.22
CA ASN A 248 -8.10 -30.28 12.07
C ASN A 248 -7.77 -28.82 11.72
N TRP A 249 -7.71 -27.97 12.74
CA TRP A 249 -7.50 -26.53 12.56
C TRP A 249 -6.15 -26.23 11.91
N ASP A 250 -6.13 -25.34 10.91
CA ASP A 250 -4.89 -24.77 10.38
C ASP A 250 -4.33 -23.74 11.35
N TYR A 251 -5.24 -22.93 11.92
CA TYR A 251 -4.90 -21.84 12.83
C TYR A 251 -5.72 -21.87 14.11
N ILE A 252 -5.06 -21.69 15.23
CA ILE A 252 -5.70 -21.35 16.51
C ILE A 252 -5.23 -19.94 16.90
N SER A 253 -6.16 -19.00 16.97
CA SER A 253 -5.88 -17.60 17.29
C SER A 253 -6.22 -17.28 18.74
N PHE A 254 -5.31 -16.58 19.40
CA PHE A 254 -5.50 -16.00 20.73
C PHE A 254 -5.43 -14.47 20.70
N GLN A 255 -5.99 -13.85 21.73
CA GLN A 255 -5.89 -12.41 21.98
C GLN A 255 -6.11 -12.12 23.47
N GLN A 256 -5.69 -10.93 23.91
CA GLN A 256 -6.05 -10.41 25.22
C GLN A 256 -7.39 -9.64 25.17
N VAL A 257 -8.03 -9.46 26.32
CA VAL A 257 -9.13 -8.50 26.49
C VAL A 257 -8.65 -7.08 26.20
N SER A 258 -9.45 -6.28 25.51
CA SER A 258 -9.02 -5.01 24.93
C SER A 258 -8.51 -3.97 25.93
N GLY A 259 -9.04 -3.94 27.16
CA GLY A 259 -8.55 -3.04 28.20
C GLY A 259 -7.18 -3.38 28.78
N LYS A 260 -6.65 -4.57 28.45
CA LYS A 260 -5.34 -5.11 28.89
C LYS A 260 -4.42 -5.42 27.71
N SER A 261 -4.83 -5.16 26.46
CA SER A 261 -4.09 -5.55 25.25
C SER A 261 -2.74 -4.84 25.11
N GLY A 262 -2.58 -3.67 25.74
CA GLY A 262 -1.28 -2.98 25.86
C GLY A 262 -0.53 -3.20 27.17
N LEU A 263 -0.96 -4.16 28.01
CA LEU A 263 -0.36 -4.42 29.33
C LEU A 263 0.35 -5.79 29.33
N ALA A 264 1.64 -5.78 28.94
CA ALA A 264 2.47 -6.98 28.75
C ALA A 264 2.43 -7.98 29.91
N ASP A 265 2.46 -7.51 31.17
CA ASP A 265 2.45 -8.37 32.36
C ASP A 265 1.21 -9.27 32.46
N THR A 266 0.11 -8.87 31.80
CA THR A 266 -1.15 -9.63 31.77
C THR A 266 -1.12 -10.81 30.80
N PHE A 267 -0.05 -10.98 30.01
CA PHE A 267 0.09 -12.04 29.01
C PHE A 267 0.73 -13.30 29.58
N SER A 268 1.15 -13.27 30.86
CA SER A 268 1.72 -14.42 31.58
C SER A 268 0.93 -15.75 31.50
N PRO A 269 -0.42 -15.78 31.35
CA PRO A 269 -1.15 -17.05 31.16
C PRO A 269 -0.94 -17.72 29.79
N LEU A 270 -0.47 -16.97 28.79
CA LEU A 270 -0.49 -17.40 27.39
C LEU A 270 0.32 -18.68 27.11
N PRO A 271 1.55 -18.87 27.62
CA PRO A 271 2.33 -20.07 27.30
C PRO A 271 1.64 -21.37 27.71
N GLU A 272 1.10 -21.43 28.93
CA GLU A 272 0.38 -22.62 29.42
C GLU A 272 -0.94 -22.84 28.65
N LEU A 273 -1.63 -21.74 28.30
CA LEU A 273 -2.83 -21.82 27.48
C LEU A 273 -2.53 -22.41 26.09
N ILE A 274 -1.43 -22.00 25.45
CA ILE A 274 -0.99 -22.54 24.16
C ILE A 274 -0.65 -24.02 24.28
N ASP A 275 0.05 -24.43 25.35
CA ASP A 275 0.40 -25.83 25.57
C ASP A 275 -0.85 -26.72 25.64
N LEU A 276 -1.90 -26.30 26.37
CA LEU A 276 -3.17 -27.04 26.45
C LEU A 276 -3.88 -27.23 25.11
N TYR A 277 -3.83 -26.23 24.23
CA TYR A 277 -4.45 -26.31 22.89
C TYR A 277 -3.57 -27.13 21.93
N SER A 278 -2.25 -26.93 21.98
CA SER A 278 -1.28 -27.64 21.13
C SER A 278 -1.21 -29.13 21.45
N ASP A 279 -1.42 -29.53 22.71
CA ASP A 279 -1.52 -30.94 23.11
C ASP A 279 -2.72 -31.65 22.45
N LEU A 280 -3.80 -30.92 22.14
CA LEU A 280 -5.00 -31.47 21.51
C LEU A 280 -5.02 -31.32 19.99
N CYS A 281 -4.36 -30.30 19.44
CA CYS A 281 -4.26 -30.04 18.00
C CYS A 281 -2.83 -29.60 17.62
N PRO A 282 -1.84 -30.52 17.63
CA PRO A 282 -0.42 -30.18 17.49
C PRO A 282 -0.03 -29.72 16.08
N THR A 283 -0.93 -29.85 15.10
CA THR A 283 -0.70 -29.41 13.72
C THR A 283 -1.13 -27.97 13.47
N ALA A 284 -1.94 -27.39 14.36
CA ALA A 284 -2.42 -26.02 14.18
C ALA A 284 -1.29 -25.02 14.45
N GLN A 285 -1.18 -24.02 13.58
CA GLN A 285 -0.32 -22.87 13.81
C GLN A 285 -0.98 -21.91 14.80
N ILE A 286 -0.19 -21.38 15.71
CA ILE A 286 -0.66 -20.48 16.76
C ILE A 286 -0.52 -19.02 16.30
N VAL A 287 -1.65 -18.33 16.29
CA VAL A 287 -1.75 -16.94 15.85
C VAL A 287 -2.05 -16.03 17.04
N TRP A 288 -1.37 -14.90 17.12
CA TRP A 288 -1.79 -13.78 17.97
C TRP A 288 -2.56 -12.75 17.16
N ASN A 289 -3.82 -12.48 17.52
CA ASN A 289 -4.58 -11.37 16.95
C ASN A 289 -4.22 -10.07 17.69
N MET A 290 -3.37 -9.23 17.08
CA MET A 290 -3.07 -7.91 17.64
C MET A 290 -4.26 -6.99 17.41
N THR A 291 -5.05 -6.78 18.46
CA THR A 291 -6.27 -5.96 18.41
C THR A 291 -5.99 -4.46 18.30
N TRP A 292 -7.02 -3.65 18.07
CA TRP A 292 -6.96 -2.20 17.90
C TRP A 292 -7.05 -1.41 19.21
N ALA A 293 -6.64 -0.14 19.15
CA ALA A 293 -6.90 0.86 20.18
C ALA A 293 -8.34 1.39 20.11
N TYR A 294 -8.85 1.87 21.23
CA TYR A 294 -10.16 2.54 21.32
C TYR A 294 -10.20 3.87 20.54
N GLU A 295 -11.39 4.40 20.28
CA GLU A 295 -11.54 5.76 19.73
C GLU A 295 -11.02 6.83 20.69
N GLY A 296 -10.60 7.96 20.14
CA GLY A 296 -10.01 9.07 20.90
C GLY A 296 -10.95 9.66 21.95
N ASP A 297 -12.26 9.61 21.74
CA ASP A 297 -13.30 10.07 22.66
C ASP A 297 -14.00 8.93 23.43
N SER A 298 -13.44 7.72 23.37
CA SER A 298 -13.99 6.55 24.07
C SER A 298 -14.18 6.82 25.56
N THR A 299 -15.38 6.50 26.06
CA THR A 299 -15.72 6.62 27.49
C THR A 299 -15.51 5.32 28.26
N HIS A 300 -14.94 4.29 27.61
CA HIS A 300 -14.74 2.99 28.23
C HIS A 300 -13.78 3.10 29.42
N ALA A 301 -14.16 2.57 30.59
CA ALA A 301 -13.42 2.77 31.84
C ALA A 301 -11.94 2.34 31.78
N ASN A 302 -11.64 1.26 31.06
CA ASN A 302 -10.27 0.76 30.90
C ASN A 302 -9.39 1.64 29.99
N PHE A 303 -9.96 2.63 29.29
CA PHE A 303 -9.14 3.54 28.48
C PHE A 303 -8.21 4.41 29.34
N SER A 304 -8.57 4.58 30.62
CA SER A 304 -7.75 5.26 31.61
C SER A 304 -6.39 4.59 31.85
N ASN A 305 -6.26 3.27 31.58
CA ASN A 305 -4.97 2.57 31.59
C ASN A 305 -3.96 3.16 30.59
N TYR A 306 -4.46 3.89 29.59
CA TYR A 306 -3.70 4.48 28.50
C TYR A 306 -3.85 6.00 28.47
N GLY A 307 -4.16 6.61 29.61
CA GLY A 307 -4.34 8.06 29.72
C GLY A 307 -5.50 8.61 28.92
N ASN A 308 -6.50 7.77 28.58
CA ASN A 308 -7.60 8.09 27.66
C ASN A 308 -7.09 8.64 26.32
N ASN A 309 -6.02 8.04 25.78
CA ASN A 309 -5.41 8.47 24.54
C ASN A 309 -5.22 7.30 23.58
N GLN A 310 -5.79 7.42 22.39
CA GLN A 310 -5.79 6.35 21.39
C GLN A 310 -4.38 5.94 20.97
N MET A 311 -3.51 6.90 20.65
CA MET A 311 -2.16 6.60 20.20
C MET A 311 -1.29 6.03 21.32
N GLN A 312 -1.50 6.45 22.57
CA GLN A 312 -0.86 5.80 23.72
C GLN A 312 -1.30 4.36 23.86
N MET A 313 -2.60 4.06 23.69
CA MET A 313 -3.11 2.69 23.71
C MET A 313 -2.55 1.86 22.55
N TYR A 314 -2.55 2.37 21.32
CA TYR A 314 -1.99 1.70 20.16
C TYR A 314 -0.50 1.37 20.36
N ASN A 315 0.30 2.36 20.77
CA ASN A 315 1.72 2.17 21.04
C ASN A 315 1.96 1.18 22.19
N ALA A 316 1.11 1.17 23.21
CA ALA A 316 1.18 0.19 24.29
C ALA A 316 0.87 -1.23 23.80
N ILE A 317 -0.13 -1.40 22.92
CA ILE A 317 -0.43 -2.68 22.27
C ILE A 317 0.76 -3.17 21.45
N VAL A 318 1.31 -2.33 20.57
CA VAL A 318 2.50 -2.66 19.77
C VAL A 318 3.68 -3.02 20.68
N SER A 319 3.92 -2.27 21.75
CA SER A 319 4.97 -2.54 22.72
C SER A 319 4.78 -3.88 23.44
N ALA A 320 3.56 -4.19 23.87
CA ALA A 320 3.25 -5.47 24.50
C ALA A 320 3.47 -6.64 23.54
N VAL A 321 3.01 -6.52 22.29
CA VAL A 321 3.20 -7.55 21.26
C VAL A 321 4.67 -7.75 20.91
N THR A 322 5.41 -6.68 20.65
CA THR A 322 6.83 -6.77 20.28
C THR A 322 7.70 -7.32 21.42
N SER A 323 7.40 -6.98 22.68
CA SER A 323 8.18 -7.44 23.83
C SER A 323 7.83 -8.85 24.31
N THR A 324 6.59 -9.32 24.15
CA THR A 324 6.12 -10.60 24.72
C THR A 324 5.68 -11.64 23.69
N ILE A 325 5.02 -11.23 22.61
CA ILE A 325 4.44 -12.15 21.62
C ILE A 325 5.49 -12.55 20.60
N LEU A 326 6.22 -11.59 20.02
CA LEU A 326 7.29 -11.89 19.05
C LEU A 326 8.47 -12.65 19.66
N THR A 327 8.64 -12.55 20.97
CA THR A 327 9.68 -13.27 21.71
C THR A 327 9.21 -14.64 22.19
N ASN A 328 7.92 -14.97 22.04
CA ASN A 328 7.35 -16.25 22.42
C ASN A 328 7.57 -17.29 21.30
N PRO A 329 8.36 -18.35 21.54
CA PRO A 329 8.68 -19.35 20.53
C PRO A 329 7.51 -20.27 20.16
N ASN A 330 6.38 -20.19 20.87
CA ASN A 330 5.17 -20.96 20.60
C ASN A 330 4.13 -20.15 19.81
N ILE A 331 4.46 -18.93 19.37
CA ILE A 331 3.64 -18.13 18.46
C ILE A 331 4.25 -18.21 17.07
N ASP A 332 3.47 -18.71 16.10
CA ASP A 332 3.91 -18.83 14.71
C ASP A 332 3.67 -17.54 13.93
N MET A 333 2.61 -16.79 14.29
CA MET A 333 2.19 -15.62 13.53
C MET A 333 1.50 -14.55 14.39
N VAL A 334 1.59 -13.30 13.94
CA VAL A 334 0.81 -12.19 14.49
C VAL A 334 -0.03 -11.55 13.36
N SER A 335 -1.34 -11.46 13.57
CA SER A 335 -2.23 -10.68 12.70
C SER A 335 -2.15 -9.19 13.03
N PRO A 336 -1.95 -8.30 12.05
CA PRO A 336 -1.76 -6.86 12.25
C PRO A 336 -3.10 -6.09 12.31
N THR A 337 -4.17 -6.71 12.80
CA THR A 337 -5.53 -6.18 12.78
C THR A 337 -5.60 -4.76 13.36
N GLY A 338 -4.93 -4.52 14.49
CA GLY A 338 -4.88 -3.22 15.17
C GLY A 338 -4.24 -2.12 14.35
N THR A 339 -3.14 -2.45 13.65
CA THR A 339 -2.45 -1.52 12.75
C THR A 339 -3.28 -1.21 11.52
N ALA A 340 -3.99 -2.20 10.96
CA ALA A 340 -4.90 -1.96 9.84
C ALA A 340 -6.02 -0.99 10.20
N ILE A 341 -6.60 -1.10 11.40
CA ILE A 341 -7.57 -0.13 11.92
C ILE A 341 -6.93 1.24 12.11
N GLN A 342 -5.71 1.31 12.65
CA GLN A 342 -5.03 2.59 12.86
C GLN A 342 -4.67 3.29 11.53
N ASN A 343 -4.30 2.53 10.51
CA ASN A 343 -4.06 3.02 9.15
C ASN A 343 -5.36 3.56 8.53
N ALA A 344 -6.47 2.83 8.68
CA ALA A 344 -7.77 3.27 8.17
C ALA A 344 -8.22 4.60 8.81
N ARG A 345 -8.01 4.78 10.12
CA ARG A 345 -8.32 6.03 10.83
C ARG A 345 -7.61 7.25 10.25
N ALA A 346 -6.39 7.08 9.72
CA ALA A 346 -5.62 8.17 9.15
C ALA A 346 -6.25 8.78 7.87
N VAL A 347 -7.20 8.08 7.26
CA VAL A 347 -7.87 8.48 6.01
C VAL A 347 -9.38 8.64 6.20
N LEU A 348 -10.02 7.68 6.86
CA LEU A 348 -11.48 7.62 7.01
C LEU A 348 -11.98 8.31 8.28
N GLY A 349 -11.07 8.77 9.15
CA GLY A 349 -11.39 9.41 10.42
C GLY A 349 -11.49 8.43 11.59
N ASP A 350 -11.61 8.99 12.80
CA ASP A 350 -11.64 8.22 14.05
C ASP A 350 -13.05 7.78 14.45
N THR A 351 -13.68 7.05 13.54
CA THR A 351 -15.06 6.54 13.65
C THR A 351 -15.11 5.04 13.32
N ALA A 352 -14.04 4.33 13.66
CA ALA A 352 -13.86 2.90 13.39
C ALA A 352 -14.70 2.00 14.32
N THR A 353 -15.32 2.55 15.35
CA THR A 353 -16.02 1.80 16.40
C THR A 353 -17.47 2.25 16.53
N ARG A 354 -18.31 1.37 17.04
CA ARG A 354 -19.75 1.62 17.23
C ARG A 354 -20.12 2.16 18.61
N ASP A 355 -19.22 2.00 19.56
CA ASP A 355 -19.44 2.27 20.99
C ASP A 355 -18.17 2.77 21.69
N GLY A 356 -17.22 3.32 20.92
CA GLY A 356 -15.92 3.81 21.38
C GLY A 356 -14.83 2.74 21.45
N PHE A 357 -15.14 1.46 21.23
CA PHE A 357 -14.13 0.39 21.30
C PHE A 357 -14.37 -0.84 20.43
N HIS A 358 -15.61 -1.28 20.22
CA HIS A 358 -15.89 -2.38 19.31
C HIS A 358 -16.08 -1.91 17.87
N LEU A 359 -15.60 -2.66 16.89
CA LEU A 359 -15.60 -2.22 15.49
C LEU A 359 -17.00 -1.96 14.95
N ALA A 360 -17.09 -0.90 14.16
CA ALA A 360 -18.30 -0.56 13.45
C ALA A 360 -18.62 -1.55 12.34
N TYR A 361 -19.92 -1.74 12.11
CA TYR A 361 -20.50 -2.56 11.05
C TYR A 361 -21.68 -1.82 10.42
N GLU A 362 -22.22 -2.36 9.33
CA GLU A 362 -23.29 -1.74 8.53
C GLU A 362 -24.47 -1.20 9.36
N GLY A 363 -25.00 -2.00 10.30
CA GLY A 363 -26.13 -1.62 11.15
C GLY A 363 -25.79 -0.71 12.34
N SER A 364 -24.53 -0.34 12.54
CA SER A 364 -24.09 0.53 13.64
C SER A 364 -23.59 1.89 13.17
N MET A 365 -23.84 2.27 11.92
CA MET A 365 -23.30 3.49 11.34
C MET A 365 -24.16 4.71 11.68
N GLY A 366 -23.62 5.61 12.51
CA GLY A 366 -24.04 7.01 12.53
C GLY A 366 -23.44 7.79 11.36
N THR A 367 -23.66 9.10 11.31
CA THR A 367 -23.00 9.97 10.33
C THR A 367 -21.48 9.90 10.51
N GLY A 368 -20.76 9.38 9.51
CA GLY A 368 -19.29 9.37 9.46
C GLY A 368 -18.61 8.06 9.88
N THR A 369 -19.36 7.03 10.27
CA THR A 369 -18.81 5.68 10.57
C THR A 369 -18.55 4.88 9.29
N TYR A 370 -17.52 4.03 9.27
CA TYR A 370 -17.24 3.09 8.18
C TYR A 370 -17.14 1.64 8.68
N ASN A 371 -17.16 0.67 7.74
CA ASN A 371 -17.19 -0.74 8.08
C ASN A 371 -15.81 -1.27 8.51
N ALA A 372 -15.44 -1.00 9.76
CA ALA A 372 -14.13 -1.38 10.29
C ALA A 372 -13.98 -2.90 10.52
N ARG A 373 -15.07 -3.64 10.76
CA ARG A 373 -15.05 -5.12 10.79
C ARG A 373 -14.54 -5.71 9.48
N TYR A 374 -14.87 -5.09 8.34
CA TYR A 374 -14.38 -5.52 7.03
C TYR A 374 -12.86 -5.35 6.90
N ILE A 375 -12.32 -4.23 7.39
CA ILE A 375 -10.87 -3.96 7.40
C ILE A 375 -10.13 -4.97 8.28
N ALA A 376 -10.69 -5.28 9.46
CA ALA A 376 -10.13 -6.29 10.35
C ALA A 376 -10.08 -7.68 9.69
N ALA A 377 -11.16 -8.07 9.01
CA ALA A 377 -11.22 -9.33 8.27
C ALA A 377 -10.20 -9.40 7.13
N LEU A 378 -9.99 -8.30 6.38
CA LEU A 378 -8.97 -8.21 5.32
C LEU A 378 -7.55 -8.42 5.88
N ALA A 379 -7.19 -7.69 6.94
CA ALA A 379 -5.87 -7.79 7.55
C ALA A 379 -5.59 -9.19 8.10
N PHE A 380 -6.58 -9.77 8.78
CA PHE A 380 -6.48 -11.12 9.33
C PHE A 380 -6.38 -12.17 8.20
N PHE A 381 -7.26 -12.12 7.20
CA PHE A 381 -7.23 -13.02 6.06
C PHE A 381 -5.91 -12.95 5.29
N GLY A 382 -5.48 -11.76 4.88
CA GLY A 382 -4.29 -11.59 4.06
C GLY A 382 -3.03 -12.06 4.78
N LYS A 383 -2.98 -11.86 6.11
CA LYS A 383 -1.84 -12.32 6.91
C LYS A 383 -1.79 -13.85 7.02
N LEU A 384 -2.91 -14.51 7.32
CA LEU A 384 -2.95 -15.97 7.51
C LEU A 384 -2.79 -16.72 6.19
N SER A 385 -3.55 -16.33 5.18
CA SER A 385 -3.57 -17.04 3.90
C SER A 385 -2.34 -16.76 3.03
N GLY A 386 -1.74 -15.58 3.15
CA GLY A 386 -0.75 -15.08 2.19
C GLY A 386 -1.33 -14.74 0.81
N ILE A 387 -2.66 -14.85 0.63
CA ILE A 387 -3.33 -14.48 -0.61
C ILE A 387 -3.34 -12.96 -0.76
N SER A 388 -2.99 -12.45 -1.95
CA SER A 388 -3.11 -11.02 -2.24
C SER A 388 -4.55 -10.54 -2.03
N LEU A 389 -4.68 -9.44 -1.30
CA LEU A 389 -5.97 -8.79 -1.05
C LEU A 389 -6.62 -8.23 -2.34
N ASP A 390 -5.86 -8.09 -3.44
CA ASP A 390 -6.41 -7.71 -4.74
C ASP A 390 -7.36 -8.78 -5.31
N LYS A 391 -7.25 -10.03 -4.85
CA LYS A 391 -8.18 -11.10 -5.21
C LYS A 391 -9.52 -10.99 -4.49
N VAL A 392 -9.64 -10.17 -3.45
CA VAL A 392 -10.88 -10.03 -2.67
C VAL A 392 -11.91 -9.24 -3.47
N THR A 393 -12.86 -9.96 -4.08
CA THR A 393 -13.93 -9.35 -4.88
C THR A 393 -15.09 -8.85 -4.02
N TYR A 394 -15.33 -9.46 -2.85
CA TYR A 394 -16.39 -9.06 -1.93
C TYR A 394 -16.16 -7.66 -1.35
N ALA A 395 -17.25 -6.92 -1.13
CA ALA A 395 -17.34 -5.79 -0.23
C ALA A 395 -18.74 -5.80 0.41
N PRO A 396 -18.90 -5.39 1.69
CA PRO A 396 -20.21 -5.16 2.27
C PRO A 396 -21.00 -4.11 1.48
N ASP A 397 -22.33 -4.20 1.46
CA ASP A 397 -23.21 -3.33 0.64
C ASP A 397 -23.01 -1.82 0.92
N ASN A 398 -22.57 -1.49 2.14
CA ASN A 398 -22.31 -0.13 2.59
C ASN A 398 -20.85 0.36 2.40
N VAL A 399 -20.03 -0.38 1.67
CA VAL A 399 -18.64 -0.03 1.39
C VAL A 399 -18.52 0.27 -0.11
N ASP A 400 -18.42 1.56 -0.44
CA ASP A 400 -18.19 2.00 -1.82
C ASP A 400 -16.77 1.65 -2.31
N ALA A 401 -16.52 1.81 -3.62
CA ALA A 401 -15.25 1.44 -4.24
C ALA A 401 -14.05 2.18 -3.62
N THR A 402 -14.21 3.46 -3.28
CA THR A 402 -13.17 4.28 -2.68
C THR A 402 -12.82 3.78 -1.28
N THR A 403 -13.84 3.53 -0.46
CA THR A 403 -13.68 2.99 0.90
C THR A 403 -13.10 1.58 0.85
N LYS A 404 -13.51 0.75 -0.13
CA LYS A 404 -12.93 -0.58 -0.36
C LYS A 404 -11.43 -0.48 -0.66
N ALA A 405 -11.02 0.44 -1.52
CA ALA A 405 -9.61 0.64 -1.86
C ALA A 405 -8.79 1.07 -0.62
N VAL A 406 -9.30 2.01 0.18
CA VAL A 406 -8.67 2.40 1.45
C VAL A 406 -8.58 1.22 2.41
N ALA A 407 -9.63 0.41 2.54
CA ALA A 407 -9.66 -0.77 3.39
C ALA A 407 -8.62 -1.82 3.00
N ILE A 408 -8.49 -2.12 1.70
CA ILE A 408 -7.49 -3.03 1.16
C ILE A 408 -6.08 -2.49 1.43
N GLN A 409 -5.82 -1.23 1.09
CA GLN A 409 -4.50 -0.64 1.28
C GLN A 409 -4.11 -0.54 2.76
N ALA A 410 -5.04 -0.19 3.64
CA ALA A 410 -4.81 -0.16 5.09
C ALA A 410 -4.38 -1.53 5.64
N ALA A 411 -5.02 -2.60 5.17
CA ALA A 411 -4.67 -3.96 5.52
C ALA A 411 -3.33 -4.40 4.90
N GLN A 412 -3.08 -4.11 3.62
CA GLN A 412 -1.81 -4.41 2.94
C GLN A 412 -0.63 -3.71 3.62
N ASP A 413 -0.76 -2.43 3.92
CA ASP A 413 0.25 -1.65 4.62
C ASP A 413 0.54 -2.23 6.01
N ALA A 414 -0.50 -2.64 6.75
CA ALA A 414 -0.36 -3.26 8.06
C ALA A 414 0.29 -4.66 7.97
N ILE A 415 0.07 -5.41 6.89
CA ILE A 415 0.76 -6.69 6.65
C ILE A 415 2.25 -6.45 6.34
N ARG A 416 2.56 -5.38 5.58
CA ARG A 416 3.93 -4.99 5.20
C ARG A 416 4.72 -4.44 6.39
N ASP A 417 4.12 -3.55 7.18
CA ASP A 417 4.75 -2.91 8.33
C ASP A 417 3.81 -2.93 9.53
N MET A 418 3.77 -4.07 10.21
CA MET A 418 2.77 -4.34 11.24
C MET A 418 2.89 -3.51 12.51
N PHE A 419 4.02 -2.83 12.75
CA PHE A 419 4.25 -2.09 14.00
C PHE A 419 4.32 -0.58 13.81
N ASN A 420 4.22 -0.10 12.57
CA ASN A 420 4.18 1.32 12.26
C ASN A 420 2.90 1.65 11.50
N THR A 421 2.31 2.80 11.83
CA THR A 421 1.16 3.29 11.10
C THR A 421 1.60 3.90 9.77
N SER A 422 0.86 3.62 8.70
CA SER A 422 0.92 4.37 7.46
C SER A 422 -0.34 5.24 7.33
N LYS A 423 -0.30 6.19 6.38
CA LYS A 423 -1.51 6.80 5.85
C LYS A 423 -1.75 6.15 4.49
N PRO A 424 -2.76 5.27 4.34
CA PRO A 424 -3.09 4.67 3.06
C PRO A 424 -3.32 5.75 1.99
N GLU A 425 -2.55 5.67 0.92
CA GLU A 425 -2.76 6.42 -0.31
C GLU A 425 -3.11 5.37 -1.36
N PRO A 426 -4.35 4.83 -1.36
CA PRO A 426 -4.73 3.89 -2.40
C PRO A 426 -4.50 4.58 -3.74
N ASP A 427 -3.89 3.86 -4.68
CA ASP A 427 -3.83 4.28 -6.07
C ASP A 427 -5.25 4.74 -6.43
N GLN A 428 -5.37 5.99 -6.88
CA GLN A 428 -6.67 6.48 -7.37
C GLN A 428 -7.15 5.42 -8.37
N PRO A 429 -8.40 4.93 -8.29
CA PRO A 429 -8.87 3.99 -9.28
C PRO A 429 -8.56 4.61 -10.64
N ASP A 430 -7.75 3.92 -11.44
CA ASP A 430 -7.29 4.44 -12.72
C ASP A 430 -8.52 4.96 -13.45
N GLU A 431 -8.60 6.28 -13.68
CA GLU A 431 -9.61 6.77 -14.60
C GLU A 431 -9.40 5.98 -15.89
N PRO A 432 -10.46 5.36 -16.45
CA PRO A 432 -10.30 4.58 -17.67
C PRO A 432 -9.54 5.45 -18.67
N SER A 433 -8.50 4.88 -19.25
CA SER A 433 -7.60 5.65 -20.10
C SER A 433 -8.43 6.36 -21.17
N ILE A 434 -7.99 7.53 -21.64
CA ILE A 434 -8.72 8.24 -22.69
C ILE A 434 -8.91 7.34 -23.92
N GLU A 435 -8.00 6.40 -24.15
CA GLU A 435 -8.07 5.41 -25.22
C GLU A 435 -9.15 4.33 -25.00
N ASP A 436 -9.63 4.12 -23.78
CA ASP A 436 -10.72 3.18 -23.48
C ASP A 436 -12.07 3.78 -23.87
N THR A 437 -12.27 5.06 -23.57
CA THR A 437 -13.56 5.77 -23.71
C THR A 437 -13.68 6.63 -24.97
N HIS A 438 -12.55 7.03 -25.56
CA HIS A 438 -12.50 7.92 -26.72
C HIS A 438 -11.59 7.36 -27.83
N GLU A 439 -11.78 7.86 -29.05
CA GLU A 439 -10.89 7.62 -30.18
C GLU A 439 -10.28 8.94 -30.68
N LEU A 440 -9.03 8.90 -31.15
CA LEU A 440 -8.35 10.08 -31.65
C LEU A 440 -8.93 10.51 -33.00
N LEU A 441 -9.41 11.75 -33.10
CA LEU A 441 -9.92 12.34 -34.33
C LEU A 441 -8.78 12.63 -35.30
N THR A 442 -8.92 12.19 -36.55
CA THR A 442 -7.96 12.51 -37.61
C THR A 442 -8.11 13.96 -38.07
N ILE A 443 -7.02 14.74 -37.98
CA ILE A 443 -6.99 16.16 -38.34
C ILE A 443 -6.17 16.36 -39.63
N ASN A 444 -6.75 17.11 -40.56
CA ASN A 444 -6.08 17.61 -41.76
C ASN A 444 -5.45 18.97 -41.45
N TRP A 445 -4.16 19.07 -41.69
CA TRP A 445 -3.34 20.23 -41.35
C TRP A 445 -3.05 21.08 -42.58
N THR A 446 -3.16 22.39 -42.42
CA THR A 446 -2.66 23.38 -43.39
C THR A 446 -1.61 24.23 -42.70
N GLY A 447 -0.35 24.08 -43.10
CA GLY A 447 0.75 24.90 -42.60
C GLY A 447 0.74 26.33 -43.17
N SER A 448 1.40 27.23 -42.45
CA SER A 448 1.48 28.66 -42.78
C SER A 448 0.11 29.27 -43.06
N ALA A 449 -0.84 28.98 -42.17
CA ALA A 449 -2.25 29.31 -42.37
C ALA A 449 -2.99 29.60 -41.07
N GLU A 450 -3.94 30.55 -41.13
CA GLU A 450 -4.80 30.93 -40.01
C GLU A 450 -6.22 31.25 -40.53
N TYR A 451 -7.25 30.74 -39.85
CA TYR A 451 -8.62 31.21 -39.99
C TYR A 451 -8.85 32.50 -39.21
N ASN A 452 -9.81 33.30 -39.67
CA ASN A 452 -10.29 34.43 -38.90
C ASN A 452 -11.81 34.50 -39.00
N SER A 453 -12.51 34.20 -37.90
CA SER A 453 -13.97 34.11 -37.85
C SER A 453 -14.70 35.45 -38.00
N ALA A 454 -13.97 36.57 -38.11
CA ALA A 454 -14.53 37.84 -38.57
C ALA A 454 -14.88 37.84 -40.07
N PHE A 455 -14.50 36.78 -40.82
CA PHE A 455 -14.83 36.60 -42.22
C PHE A 455 -15.66 35.31 -42.41
N PRO A 456 -16.61 35.27 -43.36
CA PRO A 456 -17.43 34.08 -43.62
C PRO A 456 -16.56 32.93 -44.13
N ILE A 457 -16.98 31.69 -43.87
CA ILE A 457 -16.16 30.52 -44.21
C ILE A 457 -16.36 30.12 -45.67
N ASN A 458 -15.34 30.37 -46.48
CA ASN A 458 -15.22 30.02 -47.89
C ASN A 458 -13.69 29.94 -48.23
N PRO A 459 -13.25 29.66 -49.46
CA PRO A 459 -11.82 29.49 -49.78
C PRO A 459 -10.91 30.67 -49.36
N THR A 460 -11.47 31.87 -49.15
CA THR A 460 -10.73 33.06 -48.70
C THR A 460 -10.66 33.24 -47.18
N ALA A 461 -11.35 32.40 -46.40
CA ALA A 461 -11.40 32.50 -44.93
C ALA A 461 -10.14 32.04 -44.22
N VAL A 462 -9.41 31.09 -44.83
CA VAL A 462 -8.07 30.68 -44.38
C VAL A 462 -7.06 31.57 -45.08
N LYS A 463 -6.43 32.45 -44.32
CA LYS A 463 -5.30 33.24 -44.82
C LYS A 463 -4.06 32.37 -44.82
N LYS A 464 -3.25 32.46 -45.89
CA LYS A 464 -2.08 31.61 -46.11
C LYS A 464 -0.88 32.41 -46.62
N GLY A 465 0.32 31.86 -46.43
CA GLY A 465 1.58 32.41 -46.96
C GLY A 465 2.56 32.83 -45.85
N ASP A 466 3.68 33.44 -46.24
CA ASP A 466 4.83 33.70 -45.35
C ASP A 466 4.48 34.50 -44.09
N SER A 467 3.48 35.38 -44.15
CA SER A 467 3.01 36.15 -42.99
C SER A 467 2.34 35.29 -41.90
N TYR A 468 2.02 34.03 -42.20
CA TYR A 468 1.30 33.10 -41.31
C TYR A 468 2.14 31.88 -40.93
N LYS A 469 3.46 31.92 -41.18
CA LYS A 469 4.39 30.80 -40.90
C LYS A 469 4.41 30.31 -39.45
N ALA A 470 3.94 31.13 -38.51
CA ALA A 470 3.80 30.75 -37.11
C ALA A 470 2.52 29.94 -36.81
N TYR A 471 1.66 29.68 -37.80
CA TYR A 471 0.35 29.09 -37.60
C TYR A 471 0.13 27.84 -38.46
N PHE A 472 -0.56 26.89 -37.86
CA PHE A 472 -1.24 25.81 -38.54
C PHE A 472 -2.75 25.95 -38.38
N ALA A 473 -3.48 25.61 -39.43
CA ALA A 473 -4.94 25.61 -39.43
C ALA A 473 -5.47 24.21 -39.71
N THR A 474 -6.52 23.80 -39.01
CA THR A 474 -7.19 22.50 -39.22
C THR A 474 -8.18 22.54 -40.39
N GLN A 475 -8.84 21.42 -40.71
CA GLN A 475 -10.16 21.48 -41.35
C GLN A 475 -11.20 22.09 -40.41
N THR A 476 -12.39 22.36 -40.94
CA THR A 476 -13.55 22.76 -40.14
C THR A 476 -14.28 21.54 -39.61
N PHE A 477 -14.84 21.67 -38.42
CA PHE A 477 -15.59 20.63 -37.72
C PHE A 477 -16.99 21.13 -37.35
N THR A 478 -17.95 20.23 -37.42
CA THR A 478 -19.32 20.39 -36.95
C THR A 478 -19.50 19.77 -35.55
N LYS A 479 -20.61 20.08 -34.89
CA LYS A 479 -20.97 19.47 -33.60
C LYS A 479 -21.12 17.94 -33.66
N THR A 480 -21.38 17.38 -34.84
CA THR A 480 -21.41 15.91 -35.01
C THR A 480 -20.02 15.29 -35.09
N GLU A 481 -19.01 16.04 -35.54
CA GLU A 481 -17.62 15.57 -35.64
C GLU A 481 -16.84 15.78 -34.33
N ILE A 482 -17.23 16.78 -33.52
CA ILE A 482 -16.72 17.00 -32.16
C ILE A 482 -17.94 17.10 -31.21
N PRO A 483 -18.59 15.96 -30.88
CA PRO A 483 -19.77 15.95 -30.03
C PRO A 483 -19.44 16.34 -28.58
N VAL A 484 -20.48 16.69 -27.81
CA VAL A 484 -20.37 16.88 -26.35
C VAL A 484 -19.76 15.63 -25.71
N GLY A 485 -18.81 15.83 -24.81
CA GLY A 485 -17.98 14.79 -24.21
C GLY A 485 -16.60 14.66 -24.87
N SER A 486 -16.37 15.23 -26.06
CA SER A 486 -15.03 15.21 -26.69
C SER A 486 -13.98 15.90 -25.81
N ILE A 487 -12.73 15.50 -25.94
CA ILE A 487 -11.61 16.04 -25.18
C ILE A 487 -10.62 16.70 -26.15
N ILE A 488 -10.25 17.95 -25.88
CA ILE A 488 -9.24 18.68 -26.64
C ILE A 488 -7.99 18.80 -25.77
N GLU A 489 -6.84 18.40 -26.30
CA GLU A 489 -5.55 18.52 -25.65
C GLU A 489 -4.61 19.45 -26.42
N ILE A 490 -3.86 20.26 -25.70
CA ILE A 490 -2.76 21.07 -26.24
C ILE A 490 -1.54 20.91 -25.33
N ALA A 491 -0.37 20.67 -25.91
CA ALA A 491 0.89 20.51 -25.19
C ALA A 491 1.37 21.85 -24.59
N ASP A 492 2.13 21.77 -23.50
CA ASP A 492 2.78 22.93 -22.89
C ASP A 492 3.66 23.69 -23.91
N GLY A 493 3.60 25.01 -23.86
CA GLY A 493 4.29 25.88 -24.82
C GLY A 493 3.54 26.05 -26.16
N TRP A 494 2.36 25.47 -26.30
CA TRP A 494 1.48 25.66 -27.45
C TRP A 494 0.16 26.34 -27.06
N THR A 495 -0.50 26.91 -28.05
CA THR A 495 -1.83 27.48 -27.91
C THR A 495 -2.65 27.20 -29.16
N TYR A 496 -3.96 27.17 -28.98
CA TYR A 496 -4.88 27.17 -30.09
C TYR A 496 -5.96 28.24 -29.95
N ARG A 497 -6.50 28.69 -31.08
CA ARG A 497 -7.74 29.49 -31.12
C ARG A 497 -8.85 28.68 -31.79
N PRO A 498 -9.97 28.40 -31.11
CA PRO A 498 -11.10 27.66 -31.67
C PRO A 498 -12.01 28.61 -32.45
N GLU A 499 -11.59 29.08 -33.61
CA GLU A 499 -12.42 29.92 -34.50
C GLU A 499 -13.80 29.29 -34.72
N GLY A 500 -14.87 30.11 -34.80
CA GLY A 500 -16.25 29.61 -34.86
C GLY A 500 -17.14 30.37 -35.85
N TRP A 501 -18.15 29.69 -36.40
CA TRP A 501 -19.17 30.28 -37.29
C TRP A 501 -20.57 29.74 -37.01
N ILE A 502 -21.58 30.51 -37.41
CA ILE A 502 -23.01 30.11 -37.36
C ILE A 502 -23.48 29.97 -38.81
N ASP A 503 -23.89 28.78 -39.24
CA ASP A 503 -24.32 28.47 -40.61
C ASP A 503 -23.36 28.99 -41.69
N SER A 504 -22.05 28.80 -41.47
CA SER A 504 -20.97 29.26 -42.35
C SER A 504 -20.85 30.80 -42.49
N LYS A 505 -21.60 31.57 -41.69
CA LYS A 505 -21.58 33.04 -41.69
C LYS A 505 -20.83 33.58 -40.47
N VAL A 506 -20.39 34.84 -40.61
CA VAL A 506 -19.86 35.61 -39.48
C VAL A 506 -20.95 35.70 -38.40
N ASN A 507 -20.56 35.52 -37.14
CA ASN A 507 -21.43 35.74 -36.00
C ASN A 507 -21.95 37.19 -36.00
N SER A 508 -23.20 37.40 -35.59
CA SER A 508 -23.86 38.71 -35.49
C SER A 508 -23.08 39.77 -34.69
N ALA A 509 -22.23 39.36 -33.75
CA ALA A 509 -21.34 40.20 -32.95
C ALA A 509 -19.97 40.49 -33.59
N ASN A 510 -19.62 39.82 -34.70
CA ASN A 510 -18.32 39.92 -35.37
C ASN A 510 -17.10 39.72 -34.42
N THR A 511 -17.26 38.85 -33.41
CA THR A 511 -16.25 38.57 -32.38
C THR A 511 -15.50 37.27 -32.65
N ARG A 512 -14.21 37.26 -32.32
CA ARG A 512 -13.34 36.08 -32.38
C ARG A 512 -13.20 35.44 -31.01
N PRO A 513 -13.13 34.11 -30.92
CA PRO A 513 -12.78 33.40 -29.70
C PRO A 513 -11.36 33.76 -29.21
N ALA A 514 -11.18 33.73 -27.89
CA ALA A 514 -9.87 33.91 -27.28
C ALA A 514 -8.93 32.74 -27.60
N GLU A 515 -7.63 32.97 -27.46
CA GLU A 515 -6.66 31.87 -27.46
C GLU A 515 -6.75 31.06 -26.18
N VAL A 516 -6.47 29.77 -26.31
CA VAL A 516 -6.59 28.78 -25.25
C VAL A 516 -5.22 28.15 -25.03
N THR A 517 -4.79 28.13 -23.77
CA THR A 517 -3.55 27.48 -23.31
C THR A 517 -3.82 26.39 -22.28
N THR A 518 -5.08 26.18 -21.89
CA THR A 518 -5.45 25.09 -20.98
C THR A 518 -5.15 23.76 -21.66
N THR A 519 -4.31 22.94 -21.03
CA THR A 519 -3.73 21.72 -21.63
C THR A 519 -4.75 20.65 -21.96
N ARG A 520 -5.90 20.64 -21.27
CA ARG A 520 -7.01 19.73 -21.54
C ARG A 520 -8.35 20.39 -21.26
N ILE A 521 -9.30 20.25 -22.19
CA ILE A 521 -10.69 20.73 -22.06
C ILE A 521 -11.65 19.63 -22.45
N VAL A 522 -12.72 19.46 -21.67
CA VAL A 522 -13.89 18.67 -22.06
C VAL A 522 -14.88 19.57 -22.79
N VAL A 523 -15.30 19.15 -23.98
CA VAL A 523 -16.27 19.86 -24.83
C VAL A 523 -17.66 19.62 -24.26
N ASP A 524 -18.31 20.70 -23.83
CA ASP A 524 -19.71 20.68 -23.41
C ASP A 524 -20.56 21.64 -24.27
N GLU A 525 -21.84 21.75 -23.92
CA GLU A 525 -22.76 22.68 -24.60
C GLU A 525 -22.31 24.14 -24.48
N SER A 526 -21.70 24.52 -23.36
CA SER A 526 -21.23 25.88 -23.13
C SER A 526 -20.01 26.20 -23.99
N TRP A 527 -19.12 25.22 -24.21
CA TRP A 527 -17.98 25.32 -25.09
C TRP A 527 -18.43 25.56 -26.52
N TRP A 528 -19.45 24.82 -26.99
CA TRP A 528 -20.02 25.05 -28.32
C TRP A 528 -20.72 26.41 -28.41
N GLY A 529 -21.46 26.81 -27.37
CA GLY A 529 -22.22 28.05 -27.38
C GLY A 529 -23.18 28.11 -28.57
N GLU A 530 -23.21 29.23 -29.27
CA GLU A 530 -24.04 29.40 -30.48
C GLU A 530 -23.35 28.91 -31.76
N TRP A 531 -22.08 28.49 -31.69
CA TRP A 531 -21.31 28.12 -32.87
C TRP A 531 -21.80 26.77 -33.42
N THR A 532 -21.93 26.69 -34.75
CA THR A 532 -22.33 25.47 -35.47
C THR A 532 -21.16 24.79 -36.16
N MET A 533 -20.09 25.56 -36.38
CA MET A 533 -18.84 25.11 -36.98
C MET A 533 -17.65 25.70 -36.23
N ARG A 534 -16.57 24.92 -36.11
CA ARG A 534 -15.30 25.33 -35.50
C ARG A 534 -14.12 24.97 -36.40
N ALA A 535 -13.04 25.75 -36.32
CA ALA A 535 -11.73 25.39 -36.84
C ALA A 535 -10.66 25.86 -35.85
N PHE A 536 -9.47 25.27 -35.88
CA PHE A 536 -8.44 25.57 -34.90
C PHE A 536 -7.23 26.18 -35.59
N ASN A 537 -6.77 27.32 -35.05
CA ASN A 537 -5.47 27.89 -35.37
C ASN A 537 -4.49 27.51 -34.27
N ILE A 538 -3.46 26.73 -34.58
CA ILE A 538 -2.47 26.23 -33.63
C ILE A 538 -1.16 26.98 -33.84
N ARG A 539 -0.53 27.42 -32.74
CA ARG A 539 0.82 28.00 -32.76
C ARG A 539 1.57 27.72 -31.46
N LYS A 540 2.88 27.94 -31.45
CA LYS A 540 3.66 28.04 -30.21
C LYS A 540 3.40 29.38 -29.51
N THR A 541 3.48 29.40 -28.18
CA THR A 541 3.26 30.62 -27.38
C THR A 541 4.33 31.69 -27.62
N ASP A 542 5.53 31.28 -28.05
CA ASP A 542 6.63 32.17 -28.43
C ASP A 542 6.54 32.70 -29.87
N ASN A 543 5.51 32.30 -30.63
CA ASN A 543 5.27 32.69 -32.01
C ASN A 543 6.41 32.29 -32.98
N SER A 544 7.10 31.19 -32.69
CA SER A 544 8.10 30.57 -33.58
C SER A 544 7.55 30.21 -34.96
N ASP A 545 8.43 30.19 -35.95
CA ASP A 545 8.15 29.67 -37.30
C ASP A 545 7.92 28.16 -37.24
N LEU A 546 6.82 27.69 -37.82
CA LEU A 546 6.40 26.29 -37.82
C LEU A 546 6.57 25.61 -39.18
N THR A 547 7.19 26.28 -40.15
CA THR A 547 7.38 25.71 -41.50
C THR A 547 8.09 24.35 -41.43
N GLY A 548 7.42 23.29 -41.90
CA GLY A 548 7.95 21.92 -41.91
C GLY A 548 7.85 21.15 -40.58
N LEU A 549 7.12 21.67 -39.59
CA LEU A 549 6.94 21.03 -38.28
C LEU A 549 5.56 20.33 -38.13
N ASP A 550 5.04 19.76 -39.21
CA ASP A 550 3.73 19.10 -39.27
C ASP A 550 3.56 18.01 -38.19
N SER A 551 4.62 17.22 -37.95
CA SER A 551 4.63 16.17 -36.91
C SER A 551 4.56 16.73 -35.49
N ASP A 552 5.21 17.86 -35.25
CA ASP A 552 5.24 18.49 -33.93
C ASP A 552 3.85 19.04 -33.59
N VAL A 553 3.19 19.66 -34.57
CA VAL A 553 1.82 20.17 -34.44
C VAL A 553 0.83 19.04 -34.16
N ALA A 554 0.92 17.93 -34.92
CA ALA A 554 0.07 16.75 -34.71
C ALA A 554 0.31 16.05 -33.37
N THR A 555 1.52 16.18 -32.81
CA THR A 555 1.85 15.69 -31.47
C THR A 555 1.31 16.65 -30.39
N ALA A 556 1.39 17.96 -30.65
CA ALA A 556 1.06 19.00 -29.69
C ALA A 556 -0.44 19.23 -29.52
N PHE A 557 -1.25 19.07 -30.57
CA PHE A 557 -2.70 19.30 -30.50
C PHE A 557 -3.49 18.07 -30.92
N LYS A 558 -4.39 17.62 -30.04
CA LYS A 558 -5.19 16.42 -30.25
C LYS A 558 -6.66 16.67 -29.90
N ILE A 559 -7.55 15.99 -30.59
CA ILE A 559 -8.98 15.95 -30.28
C ILE A 559 -9.37 14.49 -30.18
N TYR A 560 -9.96 14.09 -29.06
CA TYR A 560 -10.50 12.76 -28.83
C TYR A 560 -12.01 12.85 -28.80
N ILE A 561 -12.69 11.96 -29.51
CA ILE A 561 -14.15 11.92 -29.57
C ILE A 561 -14.66 10.68 -28.83
N PRO A 562 -15.81 10.73 -28.14
CA PRO A 562 -16.35 9.57 -27.45
C PRO A 562 -16.60 8.42 -28.42
N LYS A 563 -16.20 7.20 -28.04
CA LYS A 563 -16.54 6.00 -28.80
C LYS A 563 -18.06 5.79 -28.79
N LYS A 564 -18.59 5.25 -29.88
CA LYS A 564 -20.02 4.94 -30.03
C LYS A 564 -20.44 3.64 -29.35
#